data_AF-A0A1G8TL89-F1
#
_entry.id   AF-A0A1G8TL89-F1
#
_cell.length_a   1.000
_cell.length_b   1.000
_cell.length_c   1.000
_cell.angle_alpha   90.00
_cell.angle_beta   90.00
_cell.angle_gamma   90.00
#
_symmetry.space_group_name_H-M   'P 1'
#
loop_
_entity.id
_entity.type
_entity.pdbx_description
1 polymer ?
#
loop_
_entity_poly.entity_id
_entity_poly.type
_entity_poly.pdbx_seq_one_letter_code
_entity_poly.pdbx_strand_id
1 'polypeptide(L)'
;MKKLSFQTGAKKLTIACGILAATVSMGTSAFAFSDMKGDANEAKINALHKEGIVNGVTSDLFAPKAKVTFAQGVQFIVSGLKLSPTESGKASDYFDKVKDKAWYASAFVTAKQNGLSLDKTVDPNGTITRAQFAHLLTQALQSKGNFPVTLMYANVTDGDKMTKEQMNSLQILVNTRIVSLGANGVFRPTEAVTRSEAAVWIHDAAKFAREVITPDDSTEAPAYEYDAEVKLEKAADGISKATVTVNNLPNPGYGLAIDKIEFGKNKTAVIYFSVTKPDPNSMYPQVISSASAVTYLPEGYTATVQASDGNAAGSNSAIKLK
;
A
#
# COMPACT_ATOMS: atom_id res chain seq x y z
N MET A 1 74.10 24.16 -11.43
CA MET A 1 74.20 25.32 -12.36
C MET A 1 73.49 24.97 -13.68
N LYS A 2 72.95 25.99 -14.38
CA LYS A 2 72.04 26.00 -15.57
C LYS A 2 70.59 26.33 -15.13
N LYS A 3 70.18 27.60 -15.08
CA LYS A 3 69.93 28.63 -16.14
C LYS A 3 68.43 28.70 -16.47
N LEU A 4 67.90 29.93 -16.45
CA LEU A 4 66.49 30.28 -16.66
C LEU A 4 66.02 30.00 -18.09
N SER A 5 64.70 29.83 -18.25
CA SER A 5 63.96 30.44 -19.38
C SER A 5 62.51 30.68 -19.00
N PHE A 6 62.12 31.96 -18.89
CA PHE A 6 60.73 32.39 -18.89
C PHE A 6 60.38 32.72 -20.35
N GLN A 7 59.25 32.23 -20.86
CA GLN A 7 58.67 32.72 -22.11
C GLN A 7 57.17 32.96 -21.92
N THR A 8 56.78 34.21 -22.08
CA THR A 8 55.42 34.71 -21.86
C THR A 8 54.74 34.89 -23.21
N GLY A 9 53.64 34.16 -23.45
CA GLY A 9 52.80 34.34 -24.64
C GLY A 9 51.36 34.64 -24.23
N ALA A 10 50.91 35.87 -24.43
CA ALA A 10 49.56 36.32 -24.06
C ALA A 10 48.82 36.96 -25.24
N LYS A 11 47.46 36.99 -25.14
CA LYS A 11 46.48 37.55 -26.12
C LYS A 11 46.28 36.61 -27.34
N LYS A 12 45.12 36.48 -28.01
CA LYS A 12 43.74 37.04 -27.95
C LYS A 12 42.82 36.04 -28.73
N LEU A 13 41.48 36.00 -28.73
CA LEU A 13 40.39 36.81 -28.14
C LEU A 13 39.12 35.92 -27.98
N THR A 14 38.13 36.40 -27.22
CA THR A 14 36.74 35.92 -27.05
C THR A 14 35.97 35.53 -28.33
N ILE A 15 35.22 34.42 -28.28
CA ILE A 15 33.87 34.33 -28.89
C ILE A 15 32.91 33.84 -27.81
N ALA A 16 31.87 34.62 -27.54
CA ALA A 16 30.78 34.19 -26.68
C ALA A 16 29.76 33.43 -27.52
N CYS A 17 29.29 32.29 -27.02
CA CYS A 17 28.03 31.70 -27.47
C CYS A 17 27.31 31.15 -26.25
N GLY A 18 26.49 32.00 -25.63
CA GLY A 18 25.59 31.56 -24.57
C GLY A 18 24.50 30.69 -25.19
N ILE A 19 24.58 29.38 -24.96
CA ILE A 19 23.41 28.51 -25.08
C ILE A 19 23.00 28.16 -23.66
N LEU A 20 21.95 28.86 -23.22
CA LEU A 20 21.23 28.57 -22.00
C LEU A 20 20.40 27.30 -22.24
N ALA A 21 21.09 26.17 -22.37
CA ALA A 21 20.48 24.85 -22.34
C ALA A 21 20.00 24.63 -20.91
N ALA A 22 18.79 25.12 -20.63
CA ALA A 22 18.02 24.69 -19.49
C ALA A 22 17.88 23.17 -19.62
N THR A 23 18.74 22.44 -18.90
CA THR A 23 18.57 21.00 -18.72
C THR A 23 17.29 20.84 -17.93
N VAL A 24 16.18 20.68 -18.67
CA VAL A 24 14.98 20.09 -18.13
C VAL A 24 15.42 18.71 -17.64
N SER A 25 15.68 18.65 -16.34
CA SER A 25 15.68 17.42 -15.57
C SER A 25 14.26 16.87 -15.66
N MET A 26 13.95 16.26 -16.80
CA MET A 26 12.83 15.34 -16.91
C MET A 26 13.17 14.25 -15.91
N GLY A 27 12.50 14.30 -14.75
CA GLY A 27 12.69 13.33 -13.69
C GLY A 27 12.32 11.95 -14.21
N THR A 28 13.30 11.24 -14.77
CA THR A 28 13.19 9.82 -15.03
C THR A 28 13.01 9.16 -13.68
N SER A 29 11.79 8.67 -13.40
CA SER A 29 11.45 7.98 -12.16
C SER A 29 12.42 6.82 -11.93
N ALA A 30 13.44 7.05 -11.11
CA ALA A 30 14.59 6.16 -10.90
C ALA A 30 14.27 4.95 -10.01
N PHE A 31 13.04 4.44 -10.10
CA PHE A 31 12.51 3.35 -9.29
C PHE A 31 12.19 2.08 -10.08
N ALA A 32 12.26 2.11 -11.42
CA ALA A 32 11.99 0.97 -12.29
C ALA A 32 13.29 0.25 -12.68
N PHE A 33 13.41 -1.01 -12.26
CA PHE A 33 14.56 -1.86 -12.59
C PHE A 33 14.60 -2.20 -14.09
N SER A 34 15.79 -2.14 -14.69
CA SER A 34 15.97 -2.30 -16.13
C SER A 34 15.62 -3.69 -16.66
N ASP A 35 15.77 -4.72 -15.81
CA ASP A 35 15.45 -6.13 -16.08
C ASP A 35 13.99 -6.51 -15.75
N MET A 36 13.17 -5.55 -15.31
CA MET A 36 11.74 -5.74 -15.02
C MET A 36 10.81 -5.15 -16.09
N LYS A 37 11.34 -4.39 -17.06
CA LYS A 37 10.53 -3.64 -18.04
C LYS A 37 9.58 -4.55 -18.83
N GLY A 38 8.28 -4.35 -18.64
CA GLY A 38 7.23 -5.12 -19.33
C GLY A 38 6.96 -6.50 -18.72
N ASP A 39 7.54 -6.81 -17.55
CA ASP A 39 7.13 -7.95 -16.74
C ASP A 39 5.80 -7.61 -16.04
N ALA A 40 4.85 -8.55 -16.04
CA ALA A 40 3.53 -8.35 -15.41
C ALA A 40 3.61 -8.08 -13.89
N ASN A 41 4.73 -8.41 -13.25
CA ASN A 41 4.98 -8.21 -11.82
C ASN A 41 5.69 -6.88 -11.49
N GLU A 42 6.13 -6.12 -12.51
CA GLU A 42 6.89 -4.88 -12.36
C GLU A 42 6.22 -3.89 -11.39
N ALA A 43 4.90 -3.67 -11.52
CA ALA A 43 4.15 -2.78 -10.65
C ALA A 43 4.17 -3.21 -9.17
N LYS A 44 4.01 -4.51 -8.88
CA LYS A 44 4.02 -5.06 -7.52
C LYS A 44 5.41 -4.94 -6.88
N ILE A 45 6.45 -5.23 -7.65
CA ILE A 45 7.85 -5.13 -7.21
C ILE A 45 8.25 -3.68 -6.95
N ASN A 46 7.86 -2.76 -7.84
CA ASN A 46 8.14 -1.32 -7.67
C ASN A 46 7.37 -0.73 -6.46
N ALA A 47 6.17 -1.21 -6.15
CA ALA A 47 5.44 -0.84 -4.93
C ALA A 47 6.19 -1.28 -3.66
N LEU A 48 6.62 -2.55 -3.59
CA LEU A 48 7.42 -3.04 -2.46
C LEU A 48 8.78 -2.35 -2.34
N HIS A 49 9.39 -1.94 -3.45
CA HIS A 49 10.64 -1.18 -3.45
C HIS A 49 10.44 0.23 -2.90
N LYS A 50 9.33 0.90 -3.27
CA LYS A 50 8.94 2.20 -2.69
C LYS A 50 8.63 2.10 -1.18
N GLU A 51 8.07 0.98 -0.72
CA GLU A 51 7.89 0.67 0.71
C GLU A 51 9.19 0.22 1.42
N GLY A 52 10.31 0.06 0.71
CA GLY A 52 11.60 -0.39 1.27
C GLY A 52 11.68 -1.88 1.65
N ILE A 53 10.67 -2.67 1.27
CA ILE A 53 10.53 -4.10 1.63
C ILE A 53 11.46 -4.98 0.78
N VAL A 54 11.58 -4.66 -0.52
CA VAL A 54 12.50 -5.34 -1.45
C VAL A 54 13.42 -4.33 -2.10
N ASN A 55 14.71 -4.64 -2.16
CA ASN A 55 15.71 -3.81 -2.83
C ASN A 55 16.29 -4.56 -4.03
N GLY A 56 16.78 -3.84 -5.04
CA GLY A 56 17.52 -4.42 -6.16
C GLY A 56 18.80 -5.14 -5.72
N VAL A 57 19.34 -5.98 -6.61
CA VAL A 57 20.70 -6.53 -6.43
C VAL A 57 21.77 -5.51 -6.79
N THR A 58 21.40 -4.51 -7.58
CA THR A 58 22.13 -3.25 -7.81
C THR A 58 21.10 -2.10 -7.82
N SER A 59 21.51 -0.87 -8.09
CA SER A 59 20.58 0.25 -8.33
C SER A 59 19.63 0.00 -9.52
N ASP A 60 20.10 -0.74 -10.53
CA ASP A 60 19.46 -0.81 -11.84
C ASP A 60 18.85 -2.18 -12.16
N LEU A 61 19.09 -3.20 -11.33
CA LEU A 61 18.68 -4.60 -11.54
C LEU A 61 17.99 -5.20 -10.32
N PHE A 62 16.86 -5.88 -10.55
CA PHE A 62 16.13 -6.62 -9.54
C PHE A 62 16.54 -8.10 -9.45
N ALA A 63 17.00 -8.69 -10.55
CA ALA A 63 17.24 -10.12 -10.75
C ALA A 63 16.02 -11.01 -10.44
N PRO A 64 14.89 -10.88 -11.16
CA PRO A 64 13.62 -11.56 -10.84
C PRO A 64 13.72 -13.08 -10.74
N LYS A 65 14.56 -13.70 -11.57
CA LYS A 65 14.77 -15.16 -11.63
C LYS A 65 15.80 -15.70 -10.64
N ALA A 66 16.50 -14.84 -9.90
CA ALA A 66 17.48 -15.31 -8.93
C ALA A 66 16.78 -15.97 -7.72
N LYS A 67 17.41 -17.01 -7.17
CA LYS A 67 16.91 -17.79 -6.03
C LYS A 67 17.04 -16.97 -4.75
N VAL A 68 16.05 -17.09 -3.86
CA VAL A 68 16.04 -16.41 -2.56
C VAL A 68 16.74 -17.27 -1.51
N THR A 69 17.65 -16.69 -0.72
CA THR A 69 18.23 -17.36 0.45
C THR A 69 17.23 -17.36 1.62
N PHE A 70 17.38 -18.29 2.56
CA PHE A 70 16.50 -18.38 3.73
C PHE A 70 16.47 -17.06 4.53
N ALA A 71 17.62 -16.40 4.70
CA ALA A 71 17.70 -15.10 5.32
C ALA A 71 16.95 -13.99 4.57
N GLN A 72 17.07 -13.93 3.24
CA GLN A 72 16.30 -12.99 2.43
C GLN A 72 14.80 -13.28 2.51
N GLY A 73 14.40 -14.56 2.51
CA GLY A 73 13.00 -14.97 2.62
C GLY A 73 12.37 -14.52 3.94
N VAL A 74 13.03 -14.79 5.06
CA VAL A 74 12.60 -14.36 6.40
C VAL A 74 12.56 -12.83 6.50
N GLN A 75 13.56 -12.12 5.96
CA GLN A 75 13.56 -10.66 5.90
C GLN A 75 12.35 -10.10 5.14
N PHE A 76 12.06 -10.63 3.94
CA PHE A 76 10.94 -10.16 3.14
C PHE A 76 9.59 -10.38 3.84
N ILE A 77 9.40 -11.52 4.53
CA ILE A 77 8.18 -11.81 5.29
C ILE A 77 8.03 -10.84 6.47
N VAL A 78 9.07 -10.65 7.28
CA VAL A 78 9.05 -9.77 8.46
C VAL A 78 8.83 -8.30 8.05
N SER A 79 9.57 -7.81 7.06
CA SER A 79 9.42 -6.43 6.58
C SER A 79 8.09 -6.22 5.84
N GLY A 80 7.68 -7.16 4.99
CA GLY A 80 6.48 -7.03 4.16
C GLY A 80 5.18 -7.05 4.95
N LEU A 81 5.10 -7.88 5.98
CA LEU A 81 3.96 -7.92 6.90
C LEU A 81 4.13 -7.03 8.13
N LYS A 82 5.19 -6.19 8.15
CA LYS A 82 5.50 -5.23 9.24
C LYS A 82 5.37 -5.91 10.61
N LEU A 83 6.07 -7.03 10.77
CA LEU A 83 6.14 -7.74 12.05
C LEU A 83 7.12 -7.03 12.98
N SER A 84 6.76 -6.94 14.25
CA SER A 84 7.58 -6.33 15.30
C SER A 84 8.05 -7.40 16.29
N PRO A 85 9.25 -7.29 16.89
CA PRO A 85 9.65 -8.16 17.98
C PRO A 85 8.69 -7.97 19.16
N THR A 86 8.32 -9.06 19.82
CA THR A 86 7.45 -9.02 21.01
C THR A 86 8.27 -8.87 22.30
N GLU A 87 9.52 -9.31 22.27
CA GLU A 87 10.42 -9.37 23.43
C GLU A 87 11.87 -9.04 23.04
N SER A 88 12.72 -8.75 24.02
CA SER A 88 14.17 -8.65 23.78
C SER A 88 14.81 -10.04 23.72
N GLY A 89 15.59 -10.32 22.67
CA GLY A 89 16.32 -11.58 22.52
C GLY A 89 17.40 -11.51 21.45
N LYS A 90 18.33 -12.47 21.45
CA LYS A 90 19.39 -12.61 20.45
C LYS A 90 19.10 -13.77 19.51
N ALA A 91 19.77 -13.78 18.36
CA ALA A 91 19.57 -14.85 17.38
C ALA A 91 20.19 -16.18 17.87
N SER A 92 21.31 -16.12 18.58
CA SER A 92 21.97 -17.26 19.22
C SER A 92 21.10 -18.02 20.22
N ASP A 93 20.09 -17.35 20.78
CA ASP A 93 19.21 -17.94 21.80
C ASP A 93 18.25 -18.96 21.18
N TYR A 94 17.99 -18.85 19.87
CA TYR A 94 17.03 -19.65 19.12
C TYR A 94 17.64 -20.49 17.99
N PHE A 95 18.79 -20.09 17.43
CA PHE A 95 19.34 -20.65 16.18
C PHE A 95 20.86 -20.87 16.23
N ASP A 96 21.32 -22.05 15.80
CA ASP A 96 22.73 -22.45 15.86
C ASP A 96 23.61 -21.75 14.81
N LYS A 97 23.02 -21.33 13.68
CA LYS A 97 23.75 -20.78 12.52
C LYS A 97 23.49 -19.30 12.24
N VAL A 98 22.60 -18.65 13.01
CA VAL A 98 22.26 -17.23 12.85
C VAL A 98 23.07 -16.42 13.84
N LYS A 99 24.07 -15.67 13.35
CA LYS A 99 24.94 -14.83 14.19
C LYS A 99 24.22 -13.55 14.60
N ASP A 100 24.27 -13.17 15.87
CA ASP A 100 23.60 -11.98 16.43
C ASP A 100 23.86 -10.66 15.68
N LYS A 101 25.03 -10.51 15.07
CA LYS A 101 25.44 -9.32 14.32
C LYS A 101 25.22 -9.43 12.81
N ALA A 102 24.58 -10.49 12.33
CA ALA A 102 24.21 -10.60 10.92
C ALA A 102 23.06 -9.64 10.59
N TRP A 103 23.03 -9.10 9.37
CA TRP A 103 21.99 -8.14 8.95
C TRP A 103 20.56 -8.70 9.04
N TYR A 104 20.40 -10.02 8.95
CA TYR A 104 19.13 -10.74 9.07
C TYR A 104 18.78 -11.18 10.51
N ALA A 105 19.66 -10.98 11.50
CA ALA A 105 19.50 -11.55 12.84
C ALA A 105 18.21 -11.08 13.53
N SER A 106 17.88 -9.79 13.41
CA SER A 106 16.63 -9.21 13.94
C SER A 106 15.39 -9.81 13.29
N ALA A 107 15.41 -10.09 11.98
CA ALA A 107 14.30 -10.72 11.28
C ALA A 107 14.07 -12.16 11.75
N PHE A 108 15.13 -12.95 11.99
CA PHE A 108 14.98 -14.30 12.56
C PHE A 108 14.39 -14.28 13.98
N VAL A 109 14.84 -13.37 14.85
CA VAL A 109 14.28 -13.20 16.20
C VAL A 109 12.81 -12.78 16.13
N THR A 110 12.49 -11.76 15.32
CA THR A 110 11.12 -11.25 15.13
C THR A 110 10.20 -12.34 14.59
N ALA A 111 10.62 -13.08 13.57
CA ALA A 111 9.87 -14.20 13.01
C ALA A 111 9.59 -15.26 14.08
N LYS A 112 10.60 -15.67 14.86
CA LYS A 112 10.44 -16.69 15.91
C LYS A 112 9.46 -16.24 17.00
N GLN A 113 9.55 -14.98 17.42
CA GLN A 113 8.68 -14.36 18.41
C GLN A 113 7.22 -14.21 17.93
N ASN A 114 7.02 -13.97 16.62
CA ASN A 114 5.69 -13.96 16.00
C ASN A 114 5.16 -15.37 15.65
N GLY A 115 5.80 -16.44 16.15
CA GLY A 115 5.30 -17.81 16.02
C GLY A 115 5.63 -18.51 14.69
N LEU A 116 6.53 -17.98 13.87
CA LEU A 116 6.95 -18.66 12.63
C LEU A 116 7.80 -19.90 12.94
N SER A 117 7.50 -21.01 12.26
CA SER A 117 8.14 -22.31 12.42
C SER A 117 9.52 -22.36 11.75
N LEU A 118 10.49 -21.68 12.36
CA LEU A 118 11.89 -21.74 11.99
C LEU A 118 12.62 -22.82 12.80
N ASP A 119 13.31 -23.72 12.10
CA ASP A 119 14.15 -24.77 12.68
C ASP A 119 15.42 -24.19 13.31
N LYS A 120 15.85 -24.72 14.45
CA LYS A 120 17.04 -24.25 15.17
C LYS A 120 18.34 -24.37 14.35
N THR A 121 18.42 -25.37 13.47
CA THR A 121 19.60 -25.70 12.65
C THR A 121 19.55 -25.09 11.24
N VAL A 122 18.54 -24.26 10.94
CA VAL A 122 18.32 -23.61 9.64
C VAL A 122 19.59 -22.94 9.11
N ASP A 123 19.92 -23.16 7.83
CA ASP A 123 21.01 -22.46 7.17
C ASP A 123 20.49 -21.14 6.57
N PRO A 124 20.86 -19.97 7.11
CA PRO A 124 20.41 -18.67 6.58
C PRO A 124 20.90 -18.40 5.15
N ASN A 125 21.98 -19.04 4.70
CA ASN A 125 22.55 -18.88 3.37
C ASN A 125 22.02 -19.92 2.36
N GLY A 126 21.39 -21.00 2.84
CA GLY A 126 20.72 -21.99 2.00
C GLY A 126 19.55 -21.37 1.22
N THR A 127 19.15 -21.99 0.11
CA THR A 127 17.97 -21.54 -0.65
C THR A 127 16.68 -21.99 0.04
N ILE A 128 15.70 -21.08 0.17
CA ILE A 128 14.37 -21.43 0.70
C ILE A 128 13.46 -21.97 -0.41
N THR A 129 12.74 -23.06 -0.13
CA THR A 129 11.80 -23.64 -1.12
C THR A 129 10.48 -22.88 -1.16
N ARG A 130 9.74 -23.04 -2.26
CA ARG A 130 8.39 -22.48 -2.43
C ARG A 130 7.43 -22.93 -1.31
N ALA A 131 7.49 -24.19 -0.89
CA ALA A 131 6.67 -24.69 0.23
C ALA A 131 7.07 -24.10 1.59
N GLN A 132 8.38 -23.95 1.86
CA GLN A 132 8.86 -23.33 3.11
C GLN A 132 8.47 -21.86 3.19
N PHE A 133 8.67 -21.11 2.10
CA PHE A 133 8.32 -19.68 2.04
C PHE A 133 6.81 -19.48 2.18
N ALA A 134 5.99 -20.29 1.48
CA ALA A 134 4.53 -20.27 1.62
C ALA A 134 4.09 -20.57 3.06
N HIS A 135 4.64 -21.59 3.70
CA HIS A 135 4.29 -21.95 5.09
C HIS A 135 4.59 -20.80 6.07
N LEU A 136 5.79 -20.23 6.02
CA LEU A 136 6.17 -19.09 6.86
C LEU A 136 5.32 -17.84 6.58
N LEU A 137 4.93 -17.61 5.32
CA LEU A 137 4.06 -16.50 4.95
C LEU A 137 2.64 -16.65 5.53
N THR A 138 2.07 -17.86 5.49
CA THR A 138 0.76 -18.12 6.14
C THR A 138 0.83 -17.90 7.64
N GLN A 139 1.89 -18.38 8.31
CA GLN A 139 2.07 -18.18 9.75
C GLN A 139 2.20 -16.69 10.10
N ALA A 140 2.92 -15.92 9.29
CA ALA A 140 3.06 -14.47 9.46
C ALA A 140 1.75 -13.70 9.22
N LEU A 141 0.86 -14.18 8.34
CA LEU A 141 -0.50 -13.63 8.22
C LEU A 141 -1.33 -13.94 9.47
N GLN A 142 -1.30 -15.20 9.93
CA GLN A 142 -2.02 -15.64 11.12
C GLN A 142 -1.54 -14.94 12.40
N SER A 143 -0.27 -14.55 12.50
CA SER A 143 0.27 -13.79 13.63
C SER A 143 -0.22 -12.34 13.68
N LYS A 144 -0.80 -11.79 12.59
CA LYS A 144 -1.43 -10.47 12.59
C LYS A 144 -2.88 -10.48 13.07
N GLY A 145 -3.53 -11.66 13.10
CA GLY A 145 -4.92 -11.80 13.48
C GLY A 145 -5.62 -12.94 12.73
N ASN A 146 -6.84 -13.26 13.17
CA ASN A 146 -7.66 -14.28 12.53
C ASN A 146 -8.48 -13.67 11.39
N PHE A 147 -8.63 -14.38 10.27
CA PHE A 147 -9.35 -13.91 9.09
C PHE A 147 -10.22 -15.02 8.49
N PRO A 148 -11.36 -14.68 7.85
CA PRO A 148 -12.19 -15.68 7.20
C PRO A 148 -11.48 -16.27 5.97
N VAL A 149 -11.48 -17.60 5.87
CA VAL A 149 -10.96 -18.34 4.72
C VAL A 149 -12.02 -19.32 4.25
N THR A 150 -12.40 -19.26 2.98
CA THR A 150 -13.28 -20.26 2.37
C THR A 150 -12.54 -21.59 2.31
N LEU A 151 -13.09 -22.65 2.91
CA LEU A 151 -12.47 -23.98 2.96
C LEU A 151 -12.70 -24.78 1.67
N MET A 152 -12.52 -24.15 0.50
CA MET A 152 -12.61 -24.86 -0.78
C MET A 152 -11.29 -25.60 -1.04
N TYR A 153 -11.37 -26.90 -1.31
CA TYR A 153 -10.17 -27.69 -1.58
C TYR A 153 -9.64 -27.41 -2.99
N ALA A 154 -8.45 -26.82 -3.08
CA ALA A 154 -7.72 -26.69 -4.33
C ALA A 154 -6.90 -27.95 -4.60
N ASN A 155 -7.09 -28.58 -5.77
CA ASN A 155 -6.31 -29.75 -6.14
C ASN A 155 -4.86 -29.37 -6.49
N VAL A 156 -3.91 -29.70 -5.60
CA VAL A 156 -2.47 -29.49 -5.82
C VAL A 156 -1.85 -30.82 -6.26
N THR A 157 -1.50 -30.93 -7.54
CA THR A 157 -1.13 -32.21 -8.16
C THR A 157 0.24 -32.75 -7.74
N ASP A 158 1.10 -31.90 -7.20
CA ASP A 158 2.39 -32.26 -6.60
C ASP A 158 2.44 -31.96 -5.09
N GLY A 159 1.27 -31.96 -4.43
CA GLY A 159 1.13 -31.72 -2.99
C GLY A 159 1.64 -32.86 -2.09
N ASP A 160 1.90 -34.04 -2.67
CA ASP A 160 2.53 -35.20 -2.02
C ASP A 160 3.98 -34.92 -1.56
N LYS A 161 4.63 -33.92 -2.16
CA LYS A 161 5.99 -33.46 -1.84
C LYS A 161 6.05 -32.45 -0.69
N MET A 162 4.96 -32.25 0.04
CA MET A 162 4.85 -31.32 1.17
C MET A 162 4.44 -32.05 2.46
N THR A 163 4.76 -31.46 3.61
CA THR A 163 4.12 -31.90 4.87
C THR A 163 2.64 -31.49 4.88
N LYS A 164 1.86 -32.10 5.79
CA LYS A 164 0.44 -31.76 5.96
C LYS A 164 0.24 -30.28 6.32
N GLU A 165 1.14 -29.73 7.14
CA GLU A 165 1.14 -28.34 7.60
C GLU A 165 1.45 -27.38 6.45
N GLN A 166 2.43 -27.72 5.61
CA GLN A 166 2.76 -26.96 4.39
C GLN A 166 1.61 -26.99 3.38
N MET A 167 0.98 -28.15 3.18
CA MET A 167 -0.20 -28.28 2.31
C MET A 167 -1.38 -27.44 2.85
N ASN A 168 -1.67 -27.48 4.15
CA ASN A 168 -2.69 -26.64 4.78
C ASN A 168 -2.39 -25.13 4.58
N SER A 169 -1.14 -24.71 4.77
CA SER A 169 -0.72 -23.33 4.51
C SER A 169 -0.91 -22.91 3.05
N LEU A 170 -0.59 -23.79 2.10
CA LEU A 170 -0.82 -23.53 0.68
C LEU A 170 -2.31 -23.42 0.35
N GLN A 171 -3.15 -24.31 0.89
CA GLN A 171 -4.61 -24.23 0.71
C GLN A 171 -5.17 -22.88 1.19
N ILE A 172 -4.68 -22.36 2.32
CA ILE A 172 -5.05 -21.02 2.81
C ILE A 172 -4.65 -19.94 1.79
N LEU A 173 -3.39 -19.93 1.33
CA LEU A 173 -2.90 -18.90 0.40
C LEU A 173 -3.55 -18.96 -0.99
N VAL A 174 -3.99 -20.13 -1.44
CA VAL A 174 -4.75 -20.29 -2.68
C VAL A 174 -6.19 -19.77 -2.50
N ASN A 175 -6.84 -20.09 -1.38
CA ASN A 175 -8.19 -19.61 -1.09
C ASN A 175 -8.26 -18.10 -0.84
N THR A 176 -7.22 -17.48 -0.29
CA THR A 176 -7.09 -16.01 -0.19
C THR A 176 -6.58 -15.35 -1.48
N ARG A 177 -6.27 -16.13 -2.53
CA ARG A 177 -5.73 -15.68 -3.84
C ARG A 177 -4.35 -15.00 -3.77
N ILE A 178 -3.62 -15.14 -2.67
CA ILE A 178 -2.23 -14.67 -2.52
C ILE A 178 -1.27 -15.52 -3.36
N VAL A 179 -1.57 -16.81 -3.49
CA VAL A 179 -0.82 -17.77 -4.31
C VAL A 179 -1.75 -18.34 -5.39
N SER A 180 -1.27 -18.37 -6.63
CA SER A 180 -1.91 -19.12 -7.72
C SER A 180 -1.11 -20.37 -8.04
N LEU A 181 -1.83 -21.46 -8.36
CA LEU A 181 -1.24 -22.69 -8.89
C LEU A 181 -0.92 -22.53 -10.38
N GLY A 182 0.06 -23.27 -10.86
CA GLY A 182 0.37 -23.35 -12.28
C GLY A 182 -0.64 -24.20 -13.07
N ALA A 183 -0.33 -24.42 -14.35
CA ALA A 183 -1.11 -25.32 -15.20
C ALA A 183 -1.30 -26.69 -14.51
N ASN A 184 -2.51 -27.24 -14.62
CA ASN A 184 -2.92 -28.51 -14.01
C ASN A 184 -2.72 -28.59 -12.48
N GLY A 185 -2.77 -27.45 -11.76
CA GLY A 185 -2.70 -27.42 -10.29
C GLY A 185 -1.30 -27.65 -9.72
N VAL A 186 -0.25 -27.54 -10.53
CA VAL A 186 1.14 -27.75 -10.10
C VAL A 186 1.64 -26.56 -9.27
N PHE A 187 2.22 -26.80 -8.09
CA PHE A 187 2.77 -25.77 -7.21
C PHE A 187 4.31 -25.67 -7.24
N ARG A 188 5.02 -26.77 -7.53
CA ARG A 188 6.51 -26.88 -7.46
C ARG A 188 7.08 -26.67 -6.04
N PRO A 189 6.64 -27.43 -5.01
CA PRO A 189 6.95 -27.16 -3.61
C PRO A 189 8.44 -27.26 -3.24
N THR A 190 9.20 -28.12 -3.93
CA THR A 190 10.62 -28.41 -3.65
C THR A 190 11.58 -27.48 -4.39
N GLU A 191 11.10 -26.68 -5.36
CA GLU A 191 11.93 -25.69 -6.04
C GLU A 191 12.23 -24.50 -5.13
N ALA A 192 13.41 -23.89 -5.31
CA ALA A 192 13.74 -22.63 -4.65
C ALA A 192 12.82 -21.52 -5.15
N VAL A 193 12.27 -20.71 -4.25
CA VAL A 193 11.45 -19.56 -4.63
C VAL A 193 12.34 -18.50 -5.30
N THR A 194 11.88 -17.93 -6.41
CA THR A 194 12.55 -16.83 -7.09
C THR A 194 12.23 -15.49 -6.43
N ARG A 195 13.09 -14.48 -6.63
CA ARG A 195 12.86 -13.12 -6.10
C ARG A 195 11.54 -12.51 -6.59
N SER A 196 11.16 -12.75 -7.84
CA SER A 196 9.88 -12.28 -8.39
C SER A 196 8.68 -12.96 -7.72
N GLU A 197 8.71 -14.29 -7.57
CA GLU A 197 7.61 -15.03 -6.91
C GLU A 197 7.46 -14.62 -5.45
N ALA A 198 8.58 -14.52 -4.71
CA ALA A 198 8.57 -14.06 -3.33
C ALA A 198 8.02 -12.63 -3.21
N ALA A 199 8.44 -11.70 -4.07
CA ALA A 199 7.94 -10.33 -4.06
C ALA A 199 6.43 -10.26 -4.37
N VAL A 200 5.94 -11.01 -5.34
CA VAL A 200 4.50 -11.04 -5.67
C VAL A 200 3.68 -11.56 -4.49
N TRP A 201 4.09 -12.66 -3.86
CA TRP A 201 3.37 -13.21 -2.71
C TRP A 201 3.42 -12.29 -1.49
N ILE A 202 4.54 -11.59 -1.27
CA ILE A 202 4.66 -10.58 -0.20
C ILE A 202 3.76 -9.37 -0.46
N HIS A 203 3.73 -8.87 -1.70
CA HIS A 203 2.84 -7.77 -2.09
C HIS A 203 1.37 -8.15 -1.84
N ASP A 204 0.95 -9.31 -2.32
CA ASP A 204 -0.44 -9.75 -2.23
C ASP A 204 -0.83 -10.11 -0.79
N ALA A 205 0.09 -10.66 0.00
CA ALA A 205 -0.11 -10.87 1.44
C ALA A 205 -0.17 -9.58 2.24
N ALA A 206 0.71 -8.60 1.97
CA ALA A 206 0.68 -7.29 2.62
C ALA A 206 -0.60 -6.51 2.28
N LYS A 207 -1.06 -6.60 1.01
CA LYS A 207 -2.36 -6.09 0.59
C LYS A 207 -3.50 -6.77 1.35
N PHE A 208 -3.56 -8.11 1.35
CA PHE A 208 -4.59 -8.87 2.06
C PHE A 208 -4.62 -8.55 3.57
N ALA A 209 -3.45 -8.42 4.21
CA ALA A 209 -3.37 -8.06 5.62
C ALA A 209 -3.99 -6.68 5.91
N ARG A 210 -3.72 -5.67 5.07
CA ARG A 210 -4.28 -4.31 5.18
C ARG A 210 -5.77 -4.20 4.83
N GLU A 211 -6.30 -5.12 4.03
CA GLU A 211 -7.69 -5.09 3.59
C GLU A 211 -8.62 -5.99 4.42
N VAL A 212 -8.09 -7.03 5.07
CA VAL A 212 -8.89 -8.11 5.69
C VAL A 212 -8.55 -8.39 7.15
N ILE A 213 -7.28 -8.30 7.56
CA ILE A 213 -6.86 -8.71 8.93
C ILE A 213 -6.82 -7.50 9.86
N THR A 214 -6.10 -6.48 9.43
CA THR A 214 -6.07 -5.15 10.04
C THR A 214 -6.50 -4.17 8.96
N PRO A 215 -7.82 -4.01 8.72
CA PRO A 215 -8.33 -2.93 7.90
C PRO A 215 -7.67 -1.65 8.36
N ASP A 216 -6.93 -1.01 7.45
CA ASP A 216 -6.41 0.32 7.73
C ASP A 216 -7.63 1.25 7.71
N ASP A 217 -8.02 1.85 8.84
CA ASP A 217 -9.10 2.85 8.87
C ASP A 217 -8.74 4.10 8.03
N SER A 218 -7.51 4.18 7.50
CA SER A 218 -7.08 5.13 6.46
C SER A 218 -7.08 4.58 5.03
N THR A 219 -7.67 3.41 4.76
CA THR A 219 -8.12 3.12 3.38
C THR A 219 -9.13 4.18 3.00
N GLU A 220 -8.84 4.96 1.94
CA GLU A 220 -9.85 5.79 1.29
C GLU A 220 -11.07 4.90 1.03
N ALA A 221 -12.18 5.19 1.70
CA ALA A 221 -13.43 4.52 1.46
C ALA A 221 -13.73 4.62 -0.05
N PRO A 222 -14.33 3.59 -0.68
CA PRO A 222 -14.64 3.67 -2.11
C PRO A 222 -15.40 4.97 -2.35
N ALA A 223 -14.82 5.87 -3.15
CA ALA A 223 -15.29 7.24 -3.27
C ALA A 223 -16.73 7.24 -3.78
N TYR A 224 -17.67 7.37 -2.85
CA TYR A 224 -19.07 7.54 -3.17
C TYR A 224 -19.19 8.95 -3.76
N GLU A 225 -19.42 9.04 -5.07
CA GLU A 225 -19.91 10.27 -5.66
C GLU A 225 -21.31 10.53 -5.10
N TYR A 226 -21.35 11.24 -3.98
CA TYR A 226 -22.59 11.70 -3.37
C TYR A 226 -23.20 12.77 -4.28
N ASP A 227 -24.42 12.52 -4.73
CA ASP A 227 -25.29 13.50 -5.38
C ASP A 227 -25.69 14.56 -4.34
N ALA A 228 -24.83 15.57 -4.20
CA ALA A 228 -24.84 16.52 -3.10
C ALA A 228 -25.03 17.96 -3.61
N GLU A 229 -26.02 18.64 -3.06
CA GLU A 229 -26.34 20.04 -3.38
C GLU A 229 -26.26 20.94 -2.14
N VAL A 230 -26.10 22.25 -2.36
CA VAL A 230 -26.20 23.27 -1.31
C VAL A 230 -27.16 24.38 -1.71
N LYS A 231 -28.14 24.64 -0.85
CA LYS A 231 -29.08 25.76 -0.98
C LYS A 231 -28.73 26.85 0.04
N LEU A 232 -28.58 28.08 -0.45
CA LEU A 232 -28.37 29.27 0.38
C LEU A 232 -29.66 30.07 0.53
N GLU A 233 -30.00 30.42 1.77
CA GLU A 233 -31.17 31.23 2.13
C GLU A 233 -30.76 32.30 3.16
N LYS A 234 -31.42 33.47 3.21
CA LYS A 234 -31.13 34.46 4.25
C LYS A 234 -31.62 33.94 5.61
N ALA A 235 -30.74 33.92 6.61
CA ALA A 235 -31.04 33.49 7.98
C ALA A 235 -31.32 34.69 8.89
N ALA A 236 -30.45 35.69 8.81
CA ALA A 236 -30.50 36.94 9.56
C ALA A 236 -29.70 38.01 8.78
N ASP A 237 -29.66 39.25 9.27
CA ASP A 237 -28.79 40.27 8.66
C ASP A 237 -27.31 39.88 8.80
N GLY A 238 -26.59 39.85 7.68
CA GLY A 238 -25.20 39.42 7.62
C GLY A 238 -24.98 37.89 7.62
N ILE A 239 -26.04 37.07 7.65
CA ILE A 239 -25.93 35.60 7.76
C ILE A 239 -26.82 34.87 6.74
N SER A 240 -26.21 34.00 5.95
CA SER A 240 -26.88 33.03 5.08
C SER A 240 -26.87 31.63 5.71
N LYS A 241 -28.03 30.97 5.73
CA LYS A 241 -28.17 29.54 6.04
C LYS A 241 -27.77 28.73 4.81
N ALA A 242 -26.84 27.80 4.97
CA ALA A 242 -26.49 26.80 3.98
C ALA A 242 -27.13 25.46 4.38
N THR A 243 -28.07 24.98 3.58
CA THR A 243 -28.61 23.63 3.72
C THR A 243 -27.92 22.74 2.69
N VAL A 244 -27.12 21.78 3.15
CA VAL A 244 -26.55 20.73 2.32
C VAL A 244 -27.51 19.56 2.30
N THR A 245 -27.76 18.98 1.13
CA THR A 245 -28.57 17.77 0.95
C THR A 245 -27.79 16.76 0.14
N VAL A 246 -27.72 15.52 0.62
CA VAL A 246 -27.24 14.36 -0.14
C VAL A 246 -28.45 13.51 -0.53
N ASN A 247 -28.61 13.30 -1.83
CA ASN A 247 -29.67 12.50 -2.43
C ASN A 247 -29.25 11.03 -2.61
N ASN A 248 -30.21 10.20 -3.01
CA ASN A 248 -29.99 8.80 -3.41
C ASN A 248 -29.36 7.88 -2.33
N LEU A 249 -29.61 8.16 -1.05
CA LEU A 249 -29.14 7.33 0.07
C LEU A 249 -29.95 6.02 0.17
N PRO A 250 -29.34 4.87 0.57
CA PRO A 250 -30.02 3.56 0.49
C PRO A 250 -31.23 3.37 1.42
N ASN A 251 -31.28 4.08 2.54
CA ASN A 251 -32.41 4.07 3.47
C ASN A 251 -32.41 5.32 4.39
N PRO A 252 -33.54 5.66 5.04
CA PRO A 252 -33.66 6.84 5.90
C PRO A 252 -32.82 6.83 7.19
N GLY A 253 -32.06 5.77 7.46
CA GLY A 253 -31.15 5.70 8.60
C GLY A 253 -29.78 6.34 8.36
N TYR A 254 -29.43 6.61 7.10
CA TYR A 254 -28.25 7.40 6.79
C TYR A 254 -28.48 8.87 7.16
N GLY A 255 -27.50 9.48 7.82
CA GLY A 255 -27.51 10.90 8.17
C GLY A 255 -26.39 11.68 7.47
N LEU A 256 -26.29 12.97 7.80
CA LEU A 256 -25.30 13.87 7.22
C LEU A 256 -24.69 14.74 8.33
N ALA A 257 -23.37 14.85 8.36
CA ALA A 257 -22.62 15.74 9.23
C ALA A 257 -21.83 16.77 8.40
N ILE A 258 -21.68 17.99 8.91
CA ILE A 258 -20.76 18.99 8.34
C ILE A 258 -19.47 18.94 9.17
N ASP A 259 -18.36 18.53 8.55
CA ASP A 259 -17.10 18.29 9.26
C ASP A 259 -16.26 19.58 9.36
N LYS A 260 -16.21 20.36 8.28
CA LYS A 260 -15.50 21.65 8.23
C LYS A 260 -16.05 22.58 7.14
N ILE A 261 -15.67 23.85 7.22
CA ILE A 261 -15.92 24.86 6.18
C ILE A 261 -14.60 25.55 5.88
N GLU A 262 -14.21 25.57 4.61
CA GLU A 262 -13.02 26.31 4.16
C GLU A 262 -13.44 27.58 3.42
N PHE A 263 -13.11 28.73 4.00
CA PHE A 263 -13.37 30.04 3.39
C PHE A 263 -12.26 30.42 2.41
N GLY A 264 -12.63 30.60 1.15
CA GLY A 264 -11.73 30.96 0.06
C GLY A 264 -11.71 32.46 -0.25
N LYS A 265 -10.83 32.83 -1.18
CA LYS A 265 -10.76 34.20 -1.73
C LYS A 265 -12.05 34.52 -2.50
N ASN A 266 -12.36 35.81 -2.63
CA ASN A 266 -13.55 36.31 -3.35
C ASN A 266 -14.90 35.85 -2.76
N LYS A 267 -14.98 35.66 -1.43
CA LYS A 267 -16.16 35.19 -0.71
C LYS A 267 -16.68 33.82 -1.19
N THR A 268 -15.79 32.87 -1.42
CA THR A 268 -16.18 31.47 -1.64
C THR A 268 -16.12 30.67 -0.33
N ALA A 269 -16.92 29.62 -0.21
CA ALA A 269 -16.84 28.67 0.88
C ALA A 269 -17.02 27.23 0.35
N VAL A 270 -16.14 26.32 0.75
CA VAL A 270 -16.29 24.88 0.52
C VAL A 270 -16.77 24.24 1.82
N ILE A 271 -17.96 23.66 1.80
CA ILE A 271 -18.56 22.96 2.94
C ILE A 271 -18.23 21.47 2.78
N TYR A 272 -17.47 20.93 3.72
CA TYR A 272 -17.09 19.53 3.75
C TYR A 272 -18.07 18.74 4.62
N PHE A 273 -18.50 17.58 4.11
CA PHE A 273 -19.48 16.73 4.78
C PHE A 273 -19.08 15.26 4.78
N SER A 274 -19.65 14.52 5.73
CA SER A 274 -19.55 13.07 5.85
C SER A 274 -20.95 12.47 6.00
N VAL A 275 -21.19 11.31 5.38
CA VAL A 275 -22.47 10.59 5.48
C VAL A 275 -22.39 9.61 6.65
N THR A 276 -23.24 9.80 7.65
CA THR A 276 -23.27 8.93 8.83
C THR A 276 -24.07 7.66 8.53
N LYS A 277 -23.57 6.52 9.01
CA LYS A 277 -24.21 5.22 8.78
C LYS A 277 -25.43 5.02 9.72
N PRO A 278 -26.47 4.28 9.28
CA PRO A 278 -27.57 3.83 10.14
C PRO A 278 -27.09 3.08 11.39
N ASP A 279 -27.83 3.20 12.50
CA ASP A 279 -27.63 2.35 13.68
C ASP A 279 -27.92 0.88 13.32
N PRO A 280 -26.95 -0.04 13.43
CA PRO A 280 -27.15 -1.44 13.07
C PRO A 280 -28.27 -2.15 13.83
N ASN A 281 -28.70 -1.63 14.99
CA ASN A 281 -29.77 -2.21 15.81
C ASN A 281 -31.16 -1.68 15.45
N SER A 282 -31.26 -0.67 14.59
CA SER A 282 -32.50 -0.02 14.19
C SER A 282 -33.03 -0.58 12.87
N MET A 283 -34.35 -0.81 12.77
CA MET A 283 -34.97 -1.26 11.52
C MET A 283 -35.30 -0.07 10.61
N TYR A 284 -34.73 -0.05 9.41
CA TYR A 284 -34.99 0.99 8.41
C TYR A 284 -35.75 0.45 7.19
N PRO A 285 -36.73 1.20 6.66
CA PRO A 285 -37.42 0.82 5.43
C PRO A 285 -36.46 0.86 4.24
N GLN A 286 -36.59 -0.11 3.34
CA GLN A 286 -35.77 -0.26 2.14
C GLN A 286 -36.28 0.69 1.02
N VAL A 287 -36.13 2.00 1.24
CA VAL A 287 -36.54 3.05 0.31
C VAL A 287 -35.40 4.05 0.13
N ILE A 288 -35.15 4.47 -1.11
CA ILE A 288 -34.16 5.51 -1.40
C ILE A 288 -34.60 6.81 -0.73
N SER A 289 -33.68 7.47 -0.03
CA SER A 289 -33.93 8.68 0.74
C SER A 289 -32.89 9.77 0.48
N SER A 290 -33.04 10.91 1.14
CA SER A 290 -32.01 11.94 1.24
C SER A 290 -31.73 12.27 2.71
N ALA A 291 -30.58 12.87 2.98
CA ALA A 291 -30.23 13.42 4.27
C ALA A 291 -29.73 14.86 4.10
N SER A 292 -30.07 15.73 5.04
CA SER A 292 -29.68 17.14 4.99
C SER A 292 -29.05 17.59 6.31
N ALA A 293 -28.09 18.50 6.20
CA ALA A 293 -27.41 19.15 7.31
C ALA A 293 -27.36 20.66 7.07
N VAL A 294 -27.30 21.43 8.15
CA VAL A 294 -27.36 22.89 8.10
C VAL A 294 -26.10 23.48 8.68
N THR A 295 -25.56 24.49 8.01
CA THR A 295 -24.55 25.39 8.57
C THR A 295 -24.84 26.84 8.19
N TYR A 296 -24.00 27.78 8.64
CA TYR A 296 -24.18 29.21 8.43
C TYR A 296 -22.91 29.84 7.85
N LEU A 297 -23.09 30.72 6.86
CA LEU A 297 -22.03 31.48 6.20
C LEU A 297 -22.32 32.99 6.32
N PRO A 298 -21.30 33.86 6.28
CA PRO A 298 -21.53 35.30 6.17
C PRO A 298 -22.26 35.66 4.87
N GLU A 299 -23.06 36.73 4.90
CA GLU A 299 -23.85 37.16 3.73
C GLU A 299 -22.97 37.58 2.53
N GLY A 300 -23.41 37.15 1.34
CA GLY A 300 -22.70 37.37 0.09
C GLY A 300 -21.55 36.38 -0.18
N TYR A 301 -21.46 35.27 0.56
CA TYR A 301 -20.63 34.12 0.19
C TYR A 301 -21.34 33.19 -0.81
N THR A 302 -20.59 32.61 -1.75
CA THR A 302 -21.04 31.50 -2.60
C THR A 302 -20.52 30.18 -2.04
N ALA A 303 -21.38 29.16 -1.93
CA ALA A 303 -21.04 27.86 -1.36
C ALA A 303 -20.91 26.76 -2.42
N THR A 304 -19.99 25.83 -2.20
CA THR A 304 -19.92 24.51 -2.85
C THR A 304 -19.78 23.43 -1.78
N VAL A 305 -20.07 22.17 -2.13
CA VAL A 305 -19.97 21.03 -1.21
C VAL A 305 -18.95 20.01 -1.69
N GLN A 306 -18.33 19.29 -0.76
CA GLN A 306 -17.37 18.23 -1.03
C GLN A 306 -17.41 17.17 0.07
N ALA A 307 -17.24 15.89 -0.29
CA ALA A 307 -17.12 14.83 0.71
C ALA A 307 -15.76 14.90 1.41
N SER A 308 -15.73 14.73 2.73
CA SER A 308 -14.49 14.68 3.52
C SER A 308 -13.64 13.44 3.21
N ASP A 309 -14.28 12.39 2.69
CA ASP A 309 -13.75 11.03 2.49
C ASP A 309 -12.77 10.89 1.31
N GLY A 310 -12.46 11.98 0.59
CA GLY A 310 -11.32 12.02 -0.33
C GLY A 310 -11.60 12.04 -1.83
N ASN A 311 -12.68 12.65 -2.32
CA ASN A 311 -12.65 13.27 -3.67
C ASN A 311 -13.76 14.31 -3.91
N ALA A 312 -13.61 15.10 -4.98
CA ALA A 312 -14.48 16.22 -5.31
C ALA A 312 -15.89 15.80 -5.76
N ALA A 313 -16.91 16.57 -5.36
CA ALA A 313 -18.26 16.43 -5.92
C ALA A 313 -18.29 16.94 -7.38
N GLY A 314 -19.00 16.22 -8.24
CA GLY A 314 -19.12 16.55 -9.66
C GLY A 314 -19.86 17.87 -9.92
N SER A 315 -19.15 18.82 -10.52
CA SER A 315 -19.61 19.93 -11.38
C SER A 315 -21.11 20.34 -11.37
N ASN A 316 -21.32 21.61 -11.03
CA ASN A 316 -22.39 22.53 -11.49
C ASN A 316 -23.80 22.44 -10.89
N SER A 317 -24.10 23.41 -10.02
CA SER A 317 -25.28 24.29 -10.21
C SER A 317 -25.00 25.70 -9.67
N ALA A 318 -24.34 26.53 -10.49
CA ALA A 318 -24.14 27.95 -10.20
C ALA A 318 -25.45 28.73 -10.42
N ILE A 319 -26.38 28.66 -9.45
CA ILE A 319 -27.59 29.49 -9.45
C ILE A 319 -27.19 30.93 -9.14
N LYS A 320 -27.00 31.74 -10.19
CA LYS A 320 -26.92 33.19 -10.06
C LYS A 320 -28.30 33.73 -9.66
N LEU A 321 -28.41 34.22 -8.43
CA LEU A 321 -29.50 35.12 -8.06
C LEU A 321 -29.27 36.50 -8.68
N LYS A 322 -30.35 37.09 -9.21
CA LYS A 322 -30.48 38.52 -9.50
C LYS A 322 -31.12 39.21 -8.30
#